data_AF-A0A0N4UYG4-F1
#
_entry.id   AF-A0A0N4UYG4-F1
#
_cell.length_a   1.000
_cell.length_b   1.000
_cell.length_c   1.000
_cell.angle_alpha   90.00
_cell.angle_beta   90.00
_cell.angle_gamma   90.00
#
_symmetry.space_group_name_H-M   'P 1'
#
loop_
_entity.id
_entity.type
_entity.pdbx_description
1 polymer ?
#
loop_
_entity_poly.entity_id
_entity_poly.type
_entity_poly.pdbx_seq_one_letter_code
_entity_poly.pdbx_strand_id
1 'polypeptide(L)'
;MTGVEDVEILLETFGKMMYVFGDEAEPLLKCKVFVASTVREQLRNMLRQASVTASYRKSDRIEIVDVVFLFRRHYKQLNRMFQYLQSADMAKVYARFATTVAADPPLPETTLVLDDPEDEVDLFVYGKQ
;
A
#
# COMPACT_ATOMS: atom_id res chain seq x y z
N MET A 1 -2.04 -19.46 22.54
CA MET A 1 -0.60 -19.43 22.17
C MET A 1 -0.31 -18.50 20.99
N THR A 2 -1.30 -18.03 20.22
CA THR A 2 -1.09 -17.23 18.99
C THR A 2 -0.69 -15.76 19.21
N GLY A 3 -1.20 -15.10 20.26
CA GLY A 3 -1.03 -13.65 20.40
C GLY A 3 0.40 -13.16 20.72
N VAL A 4 1.33 -14.04 21.11
CA VAL A 4 2.73 -13.65 21.35
C VAL A 4 3.51 -13.66 20.03
N GLU A 5 3.30 -14.69 19.20
CA GLU A 5 3.89 -14.81 17.86
C GLU A 5 3.44 -13.65 16.96
N ASP A 6 2.16 -13.26 17.02
CA ASP A 6 1.62 -12.14 16.25
C ASP A 6 2.32 -10.81 16.59
N VAL A 7 2.67 -10.61 17.87
CA VAL A 7 3.35 -9.39 18.33
C VAL A 7 4.80 -9.38 17.89
N GLU A 8 5.48 -10.52 17.92
CA GLU A 8 6.86 -10.66 17.44
C GLU A 8 6.95 -10.34 15.94
N ILE A 9 6.08 -10.94 15.12
CA ILE A 9 5.98 -10.69 13.68
C ILE A 9 5.73 -9.19 13.40
N LEU A 10 4.87 -8.56 14.18
CA LEU A 10 4.56 -7.15 14.02
C LEU A 10 5.78 -6.26 14.33
N LEU A 11 6.52 -6.55 15.40
CA LEU A 11 7.71 -5.79 15.79
C LEU A 11 8.86 -5.96 14.79
N GLU A 12 9.04 -7.16 14.24
CA GLU A 12 9.98 -7.39 13.14
C GLU A 12 9.60 -6.59 11.89
N THR A 13 8.32 -6.58 11.55
CA THR A 13 7.81 -5.81 10.40
C THR A 13 8.04 -4.31 10.59
N PHE A 14 7.81 -3.77 11.80
CA PHE A 14 8.16 -2.38 12.10
C PHE A 14 9.67 -2.13 11.96
N GLY A 15 10.52 -3.05 12.41
CA GLY A 15 11.98 -2.94 12.21
C GLY A 15 12.37 -2.84 10.74
N LYS A 16 11.79 -3.70 9.89
CA LYS A 16 12.03 -3.66 8.43
C LYS A 16 11.53 -2.36 7.80
N MET A 17 10.37 -1.86 8.22
CA MET A 17 9.86 -0.57 7.75
C MET A 17 10.78 0.58 8.19
N MET A 18 11.24 0.59 9.44
CA MET A 18 12.17 1.60 9.96
C MET A 18 13.47 1.63 9.15
N TYR A 19 14.04 0.47 8.82
CA TYR A 19 15.22 0.37 7.95
C TYR A 19 14.98 0.94 6.54
N VAL A 20 13.83 0.66 5.92
CA VAL A 20 13.46 1.25 4.61
C VAL A 20 13.33 2.77 4.68
N PHE A 21 12.99 3.33 5.84
CA PHE A 21 12.97 4.78 6.09
C PHE A 21 14.35 5.37 6.45
N GLY A 22 15.41 4.56 6.48
CA GLY A 22 16.78 4.98 6.74
C GLY A 22 17.23 4.89 8.20
N ASP A 23 16.50 4.17 9.06
CA ASP A 23 16.95 3.83 10.40
C ASP A 23 17.97 2.66 10.37
N GLU A 24 18.53 2.32 11.53
CA GLU A 24 19.45 1.19 11.71
C GLU A 24 18.82 -0.14 11.28
N ALA A 25 19.64 -1.07 10.76
CA ALA A 25 19.16 -2.39 10.31
C ALA A 25 18.52 -3.21 11.43
N GLU A 26 19.00 -3.03 12.66
CA GLU A 26 18.44 -3.65 13.86
C GLU A 26 18.10 -2.57 14.91
N PRO A 27 16.93 -1.92 14.80
CA PRO A 27 16.58 -0.86 15.74
C PRO A 27 16.26 -1.45 17.12
N LEU A 28 16.53 -0.68 18.17
CA LEU A 28 16.32 -1.11 19.55
C LEU A 28 14.87 -1.55 19.77
N LEU A 29 14.67 -2.61 20.56
CA LEU A 29 13.34 -3.14 20.90
C LEU A 29 12.42 -2.04 21.46
N LYS A 30 12.94 -1.16 22.32
CA LYS A 30 12.19 -0.04 22.88
C LYS A 30 11.67 0.91 21.80
N CYS A 31 12.47 1.16 20.75
CA CYS A 31 12.08 2.00 19.61
C CYS A 31 10.99 1.31 18.77
N LYS A 32 11.16 0.02 18.46
CA LYS A 32 10.13 -0.77 17.74
C LYS A 32 8.79 -0.73 18.48
N VAL A 33 8.80 -0.95 19.80
CA VAL A 33 7.59 -0.88 20.66
C VAL A 33 6.99 0.52 20.68
N PHE A 34 7.81 1.57 20.75
CA PHE A 34 7.34 2.95 20.73
C PHE A 34 6.64 3.30 19.41
N VAL A 35 7.26 2.97 18.27
CA VAL A 35 6.68 3.17 16.94
C VAL A 35 5.38 2.39 16.81
N ALA A 36 5.37 1.11 17.21
CA ALA A 36 4.15 0.29 17.19
C ALA A 36 3.02 0.91 18.02
N SER A 37 3.32 1.43 19.21
CA SER A 37 2.33 2.07 20.08
C SER A 37 1.76 3.36 19.47
N THR A 38 2.62 4.13 18.80
CA THR A 38 2.25 5.38 18.11
C THR A 38 1.34 5.08 16.92
N VAL A 39 1.74 4.13 16.07
CA VAL A 39 0.94 3.70 14.90
C VAL A 39 -0.40 3.14 15.33
N ARG A 40 -0.45 2.38 16.43
CA ARG A 40 -1.71 1.86 16.99
C ARG A 40 -2.66 3.00 17.38
N GLU A 41 -2.16 4.04 18.05
CA GLU A 41 -3.00 5.18 18.43
C GLU A 41 -3.45 6.00 17.21
N GLN A 42 -2.57 6.20 16.22
CA GLN A 42 -2.92 6.85 14.96
C GLN A 42 -4.01 6.06 14.20
N LEU A 43 -3.88 4.74 14.10
CA LEU A 43 -4.87 3.88 13.45
C LEU A 43 -6.22 3.94 14.17
N ARG A 44 -6.21 3.91 15.51
CA ARG A 44 -7.44 4.03 16.30
C ARG A 44 -8.14 5.36 16.06
N ASN A 45 -7.38 6.45 15.96
CA ASN A 45 -7.93 7.77 15.66
C ASN A 45 -8.46 7.87 14.23
N MET A 46 -7.77 7.26 13.26
CA MET A 46 -8.23 7.17 11.88
C MET A 46 -9.56 6.41 11.78
N LEU A 47 -9.67 5.25 12.44
CA LEU A 47 -10.91 4.46 12.44
C LEU A 47 -12.09 5.20 13.08
N ARG A 48 -11.86 5.97 14.16
CA ARG A 48 -12.90 6.83 14.75
C ARG A 48 -13.37 7.89 13.78
N GLN A 49 -12.45 8.56 13.07
CA GLN A 49 -12.81 9.58 12.08
C GLN A 49 -13.53 8.98 10.87
N ALA A 50 -13.11 7.80 10.40
CA ALA A 50 -13.78 7.07 9.33
C ALA A 50 -15.19 6.65 9.75
N SER A 51 -15.39 6.16 10.98
CA SER A 51 -16.70 5.82 11.52
C SER A 51 -17.66 7.01 11.56
N VAL A 52 -17.16 8.19 11.94
CA VAL A 52 -17.96 9.43 11.90
C VAL A 52 -18.37 9.76 10.47
N THR A 53 -17.46 9.60 9.51
CA THR A 53 -17.72 9.82 8.07
C THR A 53 -18.77 8.83 7.53
N ALA A 54 -18.66 7.55 7.88
CA ALA A 54 -19.64 6.52 7.54
C ALA A 54 -21.04 6.84 8.11
N SER A 55 -21.09 7.33 9.36
CA SER A 55 -22.33 7.77 10.00
C SER A 55 -22.96 8.96 9.28
N TYR A 56 -22.17 9.92 8.77
CA TYR A 56 -22.70 11.02 7.94
C TYR A 56 -23.33 10.53 6.63
N ARG A 57 -22.79 9.45 6.04
CA ARG A 57 -23.40 8.76 4.89
C ARG A 57 -24.63 7.92 5.26
N LYS A 58 -24.95 7.80 6.57
CA LYS A 58 -25.98 6.91 7.12
C LYS A 58 -25.68 5.43 6.85
N SER A 59 -24.40 5.08 6.77
CA SER A 59 -23.94 3.69 6.73
C SER A 59 -23.52 3.24 8.12
N ASP A 60 -23.91 2.03 8.50
CA ASP A 60 -23.48 1.36 9.73
C ASP A 60 -22.12 0.63 9.55
N ARG A 61 -21.60 0.61 8.32
CA ARG A 61 -20.33 -0.04 7.96
C ARG A 61 -19.35 0.99 7.44
N ILE A 62 -18.11 0.89 7.89
CA ILE A 62 -16.98 1.65 7.36
C ILE A 62 -16.61 1.07 6.01
N GLU A 63 -16.77 1.85 4.95
CA GLU A 63 -16.33 1.49 3.61
C GLU A 63 -14.96 2.13 3.28
N ILE A 64 -14.31 1.62 2.24
CA ILE A 64 -13.02 2.16 1.76
C ILE A 64 -13.11 3.66 1.45
N VAL A 65 -14.26 4.12 0.97
CA VAL A 65 -14.53 5.53 0.64
C VAL A 65 -14.39 6.41 1.87
N ASP A 66 -14.78 5.94 3.05
CA ASP A 66 -14.68 6.70 4.30
C ASP A 66 -13.23 6.90 4.72
N VAL A 67 -12.38 5.91 4.49
CA VAL A 67 -10.94 5.99 4.76
C VAL A 67 -10.25 6.90 3.73
N VAL A 68 -10.52 6.72 2.44
CA VAL A 68 -9.98 7.58 1.37
C VAL A 68 -10.37 9.04 1.58
N PHE A 69 -11.58 9.31 2.07
CA PHE A 69 -12.06 10.65 2.37
C PHE A 69 -11.24 11.37 3.46
N LEU A 70 -10.63 10.64 4.40
CA LEU A 70 -9.74 11.23 5.40
C LEU A 70 -8.49 11.85 4.76
N PHE A 71 -8.01 11.26 3.66
CA PHE A 71 -6.81 11.71 2.94
C PHE A 71 -7.08 12.79 1.88
N ARG A 72 -8.32 13.29 1.75
CA ARG A 72 -8.72 14.26 0.69
C ARG A 72 -7.87 15.52 0.57
N ARG A 73 -7.20 15.94 1.66
CA ARG A 73 -6.31 17.12 1.66
C ARG A 73 -4.88 16.78 1.20
N HIS A 74 -4.51 15.50 1.15
CA HIS A 74 -3.16 15.03 0.86
C HIS A 74 -3.10 14.33 -0.49
N TYR A 75 -3.21 15.10 -1.58
CA TYR A 75 -3.29 14.58 -2.95
C TYR A 75 -2.10 13.68 -3.34
N LYS A 76 -0.87 14.00 -2.89
CA LYS A 76 0.32 13.16 -3.16
C LYS A 76 0.21 11.77 -2.53
N GLN A 77 -0.36 11.68 -1.33
CA GLN A 77 -0.54 10.41 -0.62
C GLN A 77 -1.63 9.58 -1.31
N LEU A 78 -2.74 10.23 -1.70
CA LEU A 78 -3.80 9.57 -2.47
C LEU A 78 -3.30 9.03 -3.80
N ASN A 79 -2.51 9.81 -4.55
CA ASN A 79 -1.94 9.37 -5.81
C ASN A 79 -1.03 8.15 -5.62
N ARG A 80 -0.20 8.16 -4.57
CA ARG A 80 0.65 7.01 -4.23
C ARG A 80 -0.17 5.77 -3.86
N MET A 81 -1.27 5.91 -3.13
CA MET A 81 -2.18 4.79 -2.84
C MET A 81 -2.81 4.22 -4.11
N PHE A 82 -3.21 5.09 -5.05
CA PHE A 82 -3.77 4.67 -6.34
C PHE A 82 -2.74 3.89 -7.18
N GLN A 83 -1.50 4.37 -7.27
CA GLN A 83 -0.41 3.67 -7.96
C GLN A 83 -0.12 2.28 -7.34
N TYR A 84 -0.17 2.16 -6.00
CA TYR A 84 -0.03 0.87 -5.35
C TYR A 84 -1.18 -0.10 -5.66
N LEU A 85 -2.41 0.40 -5.75
CA LEU A 85 -3.55 -0.44 -6.14
C LEU A 85 -3.43 -0.90 -7.60
N GLN A 86 -3.05 0.02 -8.50
CA GLN A 86 -2.87 -0.26 -9.92
C GLN A 86 -1.78 -1.31 -10.16
N SER A 87 -0.61 -1.16 -9.53
CA SER A 87 0.49 -2.12 -9.62
C SER A 87 0.11 -3.49 -9.02
N ALA A 88 -0.61 -3.51 -7.91
CA ALA A 88 -1.12 -4.76 -7.33
C ALA A 88 -2.11 -5.47 -8.25
N ASP A 89 -2.98 -4.74 -8.94
CA ASP A 89 -3.92 -5.32 -9.90
C ASP A 89 -3.23 -5.82 -11.16
N MET A 90 -2.24 -5.08 -11.69
CA MET A 90 -1.38 -5.56 -12.76
C MET A 90 -0.66 -6.86 -12.38
N ALA A 91 -0.04 -6.92 -11.19
CA ALA A 91 0.65 -8.11 -10.72
C ALA A 91 -0.27 -9.35 -10.65
N LYS A 92 -1.52 -9.19 -10.19
CA LYS A 92 -2.51 -10.27 -10.19
C LYS A 92 -2.85 -10.75 -11.60
N VAL A 93 -2.96 -9.83 -12.55
CA VAL A 93 -3.23 -10.14 -13.96
C VAL A 93 -2.07 -10.96 -14.54
N TYR A 94 -0.82 -10.53 -14.35
CA TYR A 94 0.36 -11.29 -14.78
C TYR A 94 0.46 -12.67 -14.12
N ALA A 95 0.16 -12.81 -12.83
CA ALA A 95 0.16 -14.10 -12.16
C ALA A 95 -0.85 -15.09 -12.76
N ARG A 96 -2.03 -14.61 -13.20
CA ARG A 96 -3.03 -15.42 -13.89
C ARG A 96 -2.54 -15.86 -15.27
N PHE A 97 -1.91 -14.97 -16.03
CA PHE A 97 -1.32 -15.30 -17.33
C PHE A 97 -0.14 -16.29 -17.23
N ALA A 98 0.70 -16.16 -16.20
CA ALA A 98 1.80 -17.11 -15.96
C ALA A 98 1.28 -18.53 -15.68
N THR A 99 0.13 -18.65 -15.01
CA THR A 99 -0.50 -19.94 -14.72
C THR A 99 -1.06 -20.60 -15.99
N THR A 100 -1.52 -19.83 -16.97
CA THR A 100 -2.05 -20.36 -18.25
C THR A 100 -0.95 -20.78 -19.23
N VAL A 101 0.24 -20.18 -19.16
CA VAL A 101 1.38 -20.55 -20.03
C VAL A 101 2.05 -21.86 -19.61
N ALA A 102 1.95 -22.25 -18.33
CA ALA A 102 2.50 -23.52 -17.84
C ALA A 102 1.75 -24.77 -18.37
N ALA A 103 0.65 -24.61 -19.11
CA ALA A 103 -0.18 -25.70 -19.60
C ALA A 103 0.05 -26.08 -21.09
N ASP A 104 0.88 -25.34 -21.84
CA ASP A 104 1.13 -25.61 -23.27
C ASP A 104 2.62 -25.91 -23.56
N PRO A 105 2.93 -26.82 -24.51
CA PRO A 105 4.31 -27.13 -24.94
C PRO A 105 4.94 -25.95 -25.71
N PRO A 106 6.28 -25.83 -25.73
CA PRO A 106 6.96 -24.57 -26.04
C PRO A 106 6.87 -24.20 -27.53
N LEU A 107 6.48 -22.96 -27.80
CA LEU A 107 6.60 -22.30 -29.11
C LEU A 107 7.75 -21.27 -29.11
N PRO A 108 8.37 -21.01 -30.27
CA PRO A 108 9.74 -20.49 -30.35
C PRO A 108 9.85 -19.04 -29.90
N GLU A 109 10.98 -18.74 -29.28
CA GLU A 109 11.37 -17.45 -28.71
C GLU A 109 11.09 -16.30 -29.68
N THR A 110 10.01 -15.56 -29.42
CA THR A 110 9.88 -14.19 -29.90
C THR A 110 10.39 -13.31 -28.78
N THR A 111 11.60 -12.79 -28.94
CA THR A 111 12.13 -11.69 -28.13
C THR A 111 11.14 -10.54 -28.20
N LEU A 112 10.35 -10.37 -27.14
CA LEU A 112 9.57 -9.16 -26.92
C LEU A 112 10.57 -8.05 -26.60
N VAL A 113 10.84 -7.20 -27.58
CA VAL A 113 11.47 -5.90 -27.36
C VAL A 113 10.50 -5.12 -26.48
N LEU A 114 10.87 -4.90 -25.23
CA LEU A 114 10.26 -3.90 -24.36
C LEU A 114 10.69 -2.54 -24.91
N ASP A 115 9.93 -1.99 -25.86
CA ASP A 115 9.89 -0.54 -26.01
C ASP A 115 9.14 -0.03 -24.77
N ASP A 116 9.84 0.65 -23.86
CA ASP A 116 9.28 1.39 -22.73
C ASP A 116 8.89 2.80 -23.20
N PRO A 117 7.61 3.12 -23.48
CA PRO A 117 7.21 4.45 -23.93
C PRO A 117 6.81 5.39 -22.78
N GLU A 118 7.47 5.36 -21.62
CA GLU A 118 7.09 6.26 -20.50
C GLU A 118 8.28 6.86 -19.73
N ASP A 119 9.20 7.51 -20.45
CA ASP A 119 10.00 8.62 -19.91
C ASP A 119 9.50 9.94 -20.54
N GLU A 120 8.49 10.55 -19.91
CA GLU A 120 8.18 12.00 -19.84
C GLU A 120 6.68 12.21 -19.52
N VAL A 121 6.30 12.08 -18.24
CA VAL A 121 5.06 12.69 -17.75
C VAL A 121 5.39 14.09 -17.27
N ASP A 122 5.27 15.06 -18.16
CA ASP A 122 5.52 16.47 -17.86
C ASP A 122 4.44 17.02 -16.89
N LEU A 123 4.81 17.20 -15.63
CA LEU A 123 3.92 17.57 -14.51
C LEU A 123 3.31 18.99 -14.64
N PHE A 124 3.63 19.75 -15.69
CA PHE A 124 3.25 21.16 -15.85
C PHE A 124 1.91 21.43 -16.57
N VAL A 125 1.18 20.40 -17.03
CA VAL A 125 -0.05 20.62 -17.83
C VAL A 125 -1.31 20.86 -16.98
N TYR A 126 -1.36 20.47 -15.71
CA TYR A 126 -2.52 20.71 -14.85
C TYR A 126 -2.35 21.96 -13.96
N GLY A 127 -2.39 23.14 -14.56
CA GLY A 127 -2.27 24.40 -13.83
C GLY A 127 -2.58 25.69 -14.59
N LYS A 128 -3.21 25.63 -15.76
CA LYS A 128 -3.75 26.82 -16.44
C LYS A 128 -5.17 26.58 -16.94
N GLN A 129 -6.12 27.06 -16.15
CA GLN A 129 -7.32 27.74 -16.63
C GLN A 129 -7.46 29.03 -15.81
#